data_AF-G1NWH0-F1
#
_entry.id   AF-G1NWH0-F1
#
_cell.length_a   1.000
_cell.length_b   1.000
_cell.length_c   1.000
_cell.angle_alpha   90.00
_cell.angle_beta   90.00
_cell.angle_gamma   90.00
#
_symmetry.space_group_name_H-M   'P 1'
#
loop_
_entity.id
_entity.type
_entity.pdbx_description
1 polymer ?
#
loop_
_entity_poly.entity_id
_entity_poly.type
_entity_poly.pdbx_seq_one_letter_code
_entity_poly.pdbx_strand_id
1 'polypeptide(L)'
;GPSIELRQRKKPKSSENKESAKEEKIDDTPVPERAPKHVLFQRFAKILIGCLAAVTSGMMYALYLSAYHERKFWFSNRQELEREITFQGDSAIYYSYYKDMLKAPSFERGVYELTHNNKTVSLKTINAVQQMSLYPELIASVLYRATGSNEIIEPVYFYIGIVFGLQGIYVTALFVTSWLMSGTWLAGMLTVAWFIINRMDTTRIEYSIPLRENWALPYFACQIAALTGYLKSNLNTYGERFCYLLMSASTYMFMMMWEYSHYLLFLQAISLFLLDNFSLEQSDKVHEVYKIYIFSLFLGYLLQFENSALLVSPLLSLVVALMLVKCLQLNVKKRTFVAKIMKFINFYLVCTLTVTLNIIMKTFVPHKENGHMLKFLEVKLGLNMTKNFTMNWLLCQESLQAPSQEFFLRLTQSSLLPFYILVLIICFLSMMQVIFRRINGESLKETVTLEDGRIGERPEIIYHVIHTIFFGSLAMIIEGLKYLWTPYVCMLAAFGVCSPELWTTLFKWLRLRTVHPVLL
;
A
#
# COMPACT_ATOMS: atom_id res chain seq x y z
N GLY A 1 13.89 113.71 27.33
CA GLY A 1 13.10 112.73 28.10
C GLY A 1 13.68 111.34 27.88
N PRO A 2 13.55 110.42 28.85
CA PRO A 2 14.06 109.04 28.77
C PRO A 2 13.04 108.10 28.03
N SER A 3 13.17 106.76 27.91
CA SER A 3 13.91 105.77 28.73
C SER A 3 14.04 104.38 28.04
N ILE A 4 15.04 103.57 28.45
CA ILE A 4 14.96 102.11 28.80
C ILE A 4 14.58 101.10 27.68
N GLU A 5 15.21 99.91 27.49
CA GLU A 5 16.29 99.20 28.20
C GLU A 5 17.10 98.25 27.28
N LEU A 6 18.18 97.64 27.80
CA LEU A 6 18.92 96.53 27.16
C LEU A 6 18.72 95.22 27.94
N ARG A 7 18.70 94.04 27.28
CA ARG A 7 19.49 92.88 27.75
C ARG A 7 19.68 91.66 26.82
N GLN A 8 20.97 91.32 26.65
CA GLN A 8 21.61 89.99 26.72
C GLN A 8 21.21 88.78 25.84
N ARG A 9 22.20 88.42 25.01
CA ARG A 9 22.52 87.14 24.35
C ARG A 9 22.79 85.99 25.35
N LYS A 10 22.20 84.80 25.16
CA LYS A 10 22.63 83.53 25.81
C LYS A 10 22.40 82.27 24.95
N LYS A 11 23.46 81.46 24.84
CA LYS A 11 23.49 79.97 24.71
C LYS A 11 24.29 79.45 25.93
N PRO A 12 24.42 78.14 26.24
CA PRO A 12 23.88 76.93 25.58
C PRO A 12 23.06 76.02 26.54
N LYS A 13 22.69 74.82 26.08
CA LYS A 13 22.48 73.64 26.94
C LYS A 13 22.52 72.32 26.13
N SER A 14 22.67 71.21 26.85
CA SER A 14 22.62 69.83 26.36
C SER A 14 22.15 68.90 27.52
N SER A 15 21.86 67.61 27.33
CA SER A 15 21.79 66.84 26.06
C SER A 15 20.41 66.12 25.96
N GLU A 16 20.13 64.82 25.74
CA GLU A 16 20.88 63.56 25.54
C GLU A 16 20.10 62.58 24.63
N ASN A 17 20.74 61.44 24.34
CA ASN A 17 20.32 60.32 23.49
C ASN A 17 18.91 59.76 23.74
N LYS A 18 18.18 59.40 22.67
CA LYS A 18 18.04 58.00 22.19
C LYS A 18 17.23 57.87 20.88
N GLU A 19 17.43 56.75 20.19
CA GLU A 19 16.85 56.45 18.88
C GLU A 19 15.43 55.87 18.95
N SER A 20 14.62 56.15 17.93
CA SER A 20 13.69 55.16 17.34
C SER A 20 13.29 55.61 15.92
N ALA A 21 13.25 54.68 14.97
CA ALA A 21 12.88 54.96 13.58
C ALA A 21 11.38 54.71 13.34
N LYS A 22 10.80 55.45 12.39
CA LYS A 22 9.44 55.24 11.85
C LYS A 22 9.46 55.48 10.34
N GLU A 23 9.39 54.39 9.56
CA GLU A 23 8.16 53.83 8.98
C GLU A 23 7.86 54.44 7.59
N GLU A 24 8.62 53.98 6.59
CA GLU A 24 8.16 54.04 5.20
C GLU A 24 6.96 53.10 5.00
N LYS A 25 5.94 53.55 4.28
CA LYS A 25 4.83 52.68 3.86
C LYS A 25 5.20 51.97 2.56
N ILE A 26 5.73 50.76 2.70
CA ILE A 26 5.85 49.79 1.61
C ILE A 26 4.47 49.12 1.45
N ASP A 27 3.87 49.24 0.26
CA ASP A 27 2.63 48.55 -0.12
C ASP A 27 2.92 47.50 -1.22
N ASP A 28 3.84 46.59 -0.91
CA ASP A 28 4.12 45.42 -1.74
C ASP A 28 3.10 44.32 -1.44
N THR A 29 1.92 44.39 -2.07
CA THR A 29 1.04 43.22 -2.19
C THR A 29 1.57 42.30 -3.30
N PRO A 30 2.09 41.09 -3.00
CA PRO A 30 2.68 40.23 -4.02
C PRO A 30 1.59 39.69 -4.95
N VAL A 31 1.47 40.27 -6.13
CA VAL A 31 0.62 39.75 -7.21
C VAL A 31 1.13 38.34 -7.58
N PRO A 32 0.29 37.29 -7.52
CA PRO A 32 0.75 35.94 -7.79
C PRO A 32 1.13 35.79 -9.27
N GLU A 33 2.42 35.61 -9.55
CA GLU A 33 2.92 35.35 -10.89
C GLU A 33 2.20 34.13 -11.50
N ARG A 34 1.42 34.38 -12.55
CA ARG A 34 0.78 33.31 -13.31
C ARG A 34 1.84 32.53 -14.07
N ALA A 35 2.22 31.38 -13.52
CA ALA A 35 3.22 30.48 -14.09
C ALA A 35 3.06 30.35 -15.63
N PRO A 36 4.14 30.52 -16.41
CA PRO A 36 4.05 30.72 -17.85
C PRO A 36 3.35 29.55 -18.55
N LYS A 37 2.41 29.87 -19.45
CA LYS A 37 1.51 28.90 -20.12
C LYS A 37 2.24 27.67 -20.68
N HIS A 38 3.46 27.85 -21.17
CA HIS A 38 4.33 26.80 -21.69
C HIS A 38 4.69 25.71 -20.64
N VAL A 39 5.01 26.10 -19.40
CA VAL A 39 5.33 25.17 -18.31
C VAL A 39 4.08 24.39 -17.89
N LEU A 40 2.92 25.05 -17.86
CA LEU A 40 1.64 24.40 -17.55
C LEU A 40 1.23 23.40 -18.65
N PHE A 41 1.44 23.74 -19.92
CA PHE A 41 1.27 22.83 -21.06
C PHE A 41 2.22 21.62 -21.00
N GLN A 42 3.52 21.84 -20.73
CA GLN A 42 4.48 20.75 -20.53
C GLN A 42 4.11 19.82 -19.37
N ARG A 43 3.62 20.37 -18.25
CA ARG A 43 3.14 19.58 -17.10
C ARG A 43 1.90 18.77 -17.46
N PHE A 44 0.94 19.36 -18.19
CA PHE A 44 -0.24 18.66 -18.68
C PHE A 44 0.12 17.54 -19.66
N ALA A 45 1.01 17.80 -20.63
CA ALA A 45 1.47 16.81 -21.60
C ALA A 45 2.19 15.63 -20.91
N LYS A 46 3.05 15.88 -19.91
CA LYS A 46 3.70 14.82 -19.12
C LYS A 46 2.70 13.95 -18.36
N ILE A 47 1.60 14.53 -17.84
CA ILE A 47 0.53 13.79 -17.18
C ILE A 47 -0.27 12.98 -18.21
N LEU A 48 -0.69 13.58 -19.32
CA LEU A 48 -1.48 12.89 -20.35
C LEU A 48 -0.71 11.71 -20.97
N ILE A 49 0.57 11.89 -21.29
CA ILE A 49 1.45 10.83 -21.80
C ILE A 49 1.61 9.72 -20.75
N GLY A 50 1.87 10.06 -19.48
CA GLY A 50 2.02 9.07 -18.41
C GLY A 50 0.73 8.29 -18.11
N CYS A 51 -0.44 8.93 -18.18
CA CYS A 51 -1.74 8.26 -18.04
C CYS A 51 -2.02 7.33 -19.22
N LEU A 52 -1.72 7.74 -20.45
CA LEU A 52 -1.83 6.89 -21.64
C LEU A 52 -0.87 5.69 -21.56
N ALA A 53 0.38 5.91 -21.14
CA ALA A 53 1.37 4.85 -20.91
C ALA A 53 0.89 3.86 -19.82
N ALA A 54 0.34 4.36 -18.71
CA ALA A 54 -0.22 3.51 -17.65
C ALA A 54 -1.33 2.60 -18.18
N VAL A 55 -2.36 3.17 -18.82
CA VAL A 55 -3.53 2.42 -19.34
C VAL A 55 -3.11 1.43 -20.43
N THR A 56 -2.27 1.86 -21.39
CA THR A 56 -1.76 0.96 -22.44
C THR A 56 -0.91 -0.17 -21.87
N SER A 57 -0.09 0.08 -20.84
CA SER A 57 0.73 -0.96 -20.20
C SER A 57 -0.12 -2.03 -19.49
N GLY A 58 -1.17 -1.64 -18.77
CA GLY A 58 -2.11 -2.58 -18.13
C GLY A 58 -2.94 -3.36 -19.15
N MET A 59 -3.44 -2.68 -20.19
CA MET A 59 -4.21 -3.34 -21.27
C MET A 59 -3.33 -4.33 -22.05
N MET A 60 -2.10 -3.94 -22.41
CA MET A 60 -1.15 -4.84 -23.06
C MET A 60 -0.76 -6.01 -22.17
N TYR A 61 -0.70 -5.86 -20.84
CA TYR A 61 -0.46 -6.98 -19.94
C TYR A 61 -1.66 -7.96 -19.86
N ALA A 62 -2.89 -7.46 -19.80
CA ALA A 62 -4.09 -8.30 -19.86
C ALA A 62 -4.20 -9.07 -21.20
N LEU A 63 -3.90 -8.40 -22.32
CA LEU A 63 -3.82 -9.03 -23.64
C LEU A 63 -2.67 -10.04 -23.74
N TYR A 64 -1.50 -9.74 -23.15
CA TYR A 64 -0.38 -10.67 -23.04
C TYR A 64 -0.77 -11.94 -22.28
N LEU A 65 -1.46 -11.82 -21.13
CA LEU A 65 -1.95 -12.96 -20.36
C LEU A 65 -2.93 -13.82 -21.17
N SER A 66 -3.89 -13.20 -21.85
CA SER A 66 -4.83 -13.89 -22.75
C SER A 66 -4.10 -14.66 -23.85
N ALA A 67 -3.23 -13.98 -24.60
CA ALA A 67 -2.46 -14.59 -25.68
C ALA A 67 -1.42 -15.62 -25.18
N TYR A 68 -0.94 -15.51 -23.94
CA TYR A 68 -0.04 -16.49 -23.33
C TYR A 68 -0.82 -17.75 -22.91
N HIS A 69 -1.97 -17.59 -22.25
CA HIS A 69 -2.85 -18.68 -21.85
C HIS A 69 -3.32 -19.50 -23.07
N GLU A 70 -3.80 -18.82 -24.12
CA GLU A 70 -4.23 -19.47 -25.36
C GLU A 70 -3.11 -20.31 -25.97
N ARG A 71 -1.88 -19.76 -26.08
CA ARG A 71 -0.73 -20.50 -26.63
C ARG A 71 -0.20 -21.61 -25.71
N LYS A 72 -0.33 -21.47 -24.39
CA LYS A 72 0.15 -22.46 -23.41
C LYS A 72 -0.74 -23.69 -23.35
N PHE A 73 -2.06 -23.52 -23.48
CA PHE A 73 -3.01 -24.62 -23.36
C PHE A 73 -3.69 -25.03 -24.68
N TRP A 74 -3.57 -24.23 -25.73
CA TRP A 74 -4.34 -24.36 -26.99
C TRP A 74 -5.86 -24.29 -26.74
N PHE A 75 -6.25 -23.34 -25.89
CA PHE A 75 -7.50 -23.35 -25.13
C PHE A 75 -8.74 -23.27 -26.03
N SER A 76 -8.69 -22.47 -27.10
CA SER A 76 -9.72 -22.39 -28.15
C SER A 76 -10.06 -23.74 -28.80
N ASN A 77 -9.05 -24.57 -29.07
CA ASN A 77 -9.22 -25.85 -29.77
C ASN A 77 -9.69 -27.02 -28.87
N ARG A 78 -9.74 -26.84 -27.55
CA ARG A 78 -10.19 -27.84 -26.58
C ARG A 78 -11.71 -27.87 -26.42
N GLN A 79 -12.26 -29.00 -25.99
CA GLN A 79 -13.65 -29.12 -25.55
C GLN A 79 -13.85 -28.49 -24.15
N GLU A 80 -15.09 -28.13 -23.78
CA GLU A 80 -15.42 -27.53 -22.47
C GLU A 80 -14.83 -28.32 -21.29
N LEU A 81 -15.01 -29.64 -21.27
CA LEU A 81 -14.50 -30.51 -20.21
C LEU A 81 -12.96 -30.50 -20.14
N GLU A 82 -12.27 -30.47 -21.28
CA GLU A 82 -10.81 -30.42 -21.35
C GLU A 82 -10.25 -29.05 -20.94
N ARG A 83 -10.99 -27.97 -21.18
CA ARG A 83 -10.71 -26.62 -20.67
C ARG A 83 -10.86 -26.58 -19.15
N GLU A 84 -11.88 -27.24 -18.59
CA GLU A 84 -12.12 -27.25 -17.15
C GLU A 84 -11.08 -28.06 -16.38
N ILE A 85 -10.57 -29.15 -16.97
CA ILE A 85 -9.46 -29.96 -16.44
C ILE A 85 -8.12 -29.19 -16.41
N THR A 86 -7.98 -28.03 -17.09
CA THR A 86 -6.77 -27.20 -16.93
C THR A 86 -6.72 -26.48 -15.58
N PHE A 87 -7.86 -26.29 -14.91
CA PHE A 87 -7.86 -25.78 -13.53
C PHE A 87 -7.48 -26.91 -12.56
N GLN A 88 -6.52 -26.64 -11.67
CA GLN A 88 -6.01 -27.62 -10.71
C GLN A 88 -6.12 -27.09 -9.27
N GLY A 89 -6.29 -28.01 -8.32
CA GLY A 89 -6.47 -27.70 -6.90
C GLY A 89 -7.64 -26.74 -6.65
N ASP A 90 -7.44 -25.77 -5.76
CA ASP A 90 -8.43 -24.76 -5.35
C ASP A 90 -9.06 -24.01 -6.53
N SER A 91 -8.31 -23.83 -7.63
CA SER A 91 -8.82 -23.15 -8.83
C SER A 91 -9.99 -23.88 -9.50
N ALA A 92 -9.99 -25.21 -9.48
CA ALA A 92 -11.11 -26.00 -10.00
C ALA A 92 -12.34 -25.90 -9.08
N ILE A 93 -12.11 -25.85 -7.76
CA ILE A 93 -13.15 -25.72 -6.75
C ILE A 93 -13.88 -24.37 -6.91
N TYR A 94 -13.14 -23.26 -7.02
CA TYR A 94 -13.73 -21.93 -7.23
C TYR A 94 -14.53 -21.86 -8.55
N TYR A 95 -13.97 -22.38 -9.65
CA TYR A 95 -14.69 -22.37 -10.93
C TYR A 95 -15.95 -23.28 -10.92
N SER A 96 -15.93 -24.41 -10.20
CA SER A 96 -17.12 -25.27 -10.07
C SER A 96 -18.27 -24.58 -9.34
N TYR A 97 -17.99 -23.80 -8.29
CA TYR A 97 -19.02 -23.01 -7.59
C TYR A 97 -19.60 -21.88 -8.47
N TYR A 98 -18.77 -21.25 -9.31
CA TYR A 98 -19.25 -20.31 -10.32
C TYR A 98 -20.19 -20.99 -11.33
N LYS A 99 -19.87 -22.21 -11.82
CA LYS A 99 -20.80 -22.98 -12.67
C LYS A 99 -22.10 -23.33 -11.95
N ASP A 100 -22.06 -23.71 -10.67
CA ASP A 100 -23.28 -24.02 -9.90
C ASP A 100 -24.15 -22.76 -9.68
N MET A 101 -23.56 -21.58 -9.44
CA MET A 101 -24.28 -20.30 -9.44
C MET A 101 -24.98 -19.98 -10.78
N LEU A 102 -24.35 -20.33 -11.91
CA LEU A 102 -24.91 -20.12 -13.23
C LEU A 102 -26.02 -21.13 -13.59
N LYS A 103 -25.97 -22.36 -13.07
CA LYS A 103 -27.03 -23.36 -13.21
C LYS A 103 -28.26 -23.08 -12.34
N ALA A 104 -28.07 -22.44 -11.17
CA ALA A 104 -29.17 -22.17 -10.23
C ALA A 104 -30.25 -21.26 -10.85
N PRO A 105 -31.55 -21.55 -10.68
CA PRO A 105 -32.64 -20.87 -11.40
C PRO A 105 -32.83 -19.40 -11.01
N SER A 106 -32.31 -18.97 -9.85
CA SER A 106 -32.19 -17.57 -9.46
C SER A 106 -30.87 -17.34 -8.71
N PHE A 107 -30.42 -16.09 -8.60
CA PHE A 107 -29.21 -15.74 -7.85
C PHE A 107 -29.36 -16.10 -6.36
N GLU A 108 -30.48 -15.71 -5.74
CA GLU A 108 -30.81 -16.05 -4.34
C GLU A 108 -30.80 -17.56 -4.10
N ARG A 109 -31.37 -18.35 -5.02
CA ARG A 109 -31.37 -19.81 -4.89
C ARG A 109 -29.96 -20.39 -4.99
N GLY A 110 -29.09 -19.85 -5.85
CA GLY A 110 -27.68 -20.22 -5.91
C GLY A 110 -26.94 -19.92 -4.61
N VAL A 111 -27.11 -18.72 -4.04
CA VAL A 111 -26.53 -18.36 -2.73
C VAL A 111 -27.05 -19.29 -1.62
N TYR A 112 -28.34 -19.64 -1.63
CA TYR A 112 -28.91 -20.60 -0.68
C TYR A 112 -28.25 -22.00 -0.80
N GLU A 113 -28.06 -22.51 -2.02
CA GLU A 113 -27.46 -23.83 -2.24
C GLU A 113 -25.94 -23.86 -1.96
N LEU A 114 -25.23 -22.72 -2.07
CA LEU A 114 -23.83 -22.61 -1.65
C LEU A 114 -23.66 -22.39 -0.14
N THR A 115 -24.61 -21.72 0.52
CA THR A 115 -24.62 -21.56 1.99
C THR A 115 -25.07 -22.82 2.73
N HIS A 116 -25.78 -23.72 2.04
CA HIS A 116 -26.21 -25.03 2.56
C HIS A 116 -25.61 -26.18 1.73
N ASN A 117 -24.32 -26.08 1.39
CA ASN A 117 -23.67 -27.05 0.52
C ASN A 117 -23.39 -28.38 1.25
N ASN A 118 -23.99 -29.47 0.78
CA ASN A 118 -23.78 -30.84 1.26
C ASN A 118 -23.03 -31.73 0.24
N LYS A 119 -22.50 -31.14 -0.85
CA LYS A 119 -21.82 -31.85 -1.94
C LYS A 119 -20.30 -31.90 -1.75
N THR A 120 -19.70 -30.81 -1.26
CA THR A 120 -18.24 -30.64 -1.17
C THR A 120 -17.63 -31.46 -0.03
N VAL A 121 -18.32 -31.58 1.11
CA VAL A 121 -17.83 -32.31 2.29
C VAL A 121 -18.81 -33.43 2.63
N SER A 122 -18.38 -34.68 2.47
CA SER A 122 -19.21 -35.83 2.77
C SER A 122 -19.71 -35.81 4.21
N LEU A 123 -20.99 -36.16 4.40
CA LEU A 123 -21.70 -36.19 5.69
C LEU A 123 -21.77 -34.84 6.44
N LYS A 124 -21.46 -33.69 5.81
CA LYS A 124 -21.59 -32.35 6.43
C LYS A 124 -22.19 -31.33 5.47
N THR A 125 -23.15 -30.56 5.96
CA THR A 125 -23.58 -29.32 5.30
C THR A 125 -22.68 -28.18 5.76
N ILE A 126 -22.08 -27.44 4.82
CA ILE A 126 -21.19 -26.30 5.09
C ILE A 126 -21.67 -25.03 4.39
N ASN A 127 -21.39 -23.87 5.00
CA ASN A 127 -21.49 -22.58 4.32
C ASN A 127 -20.25 -22.38 3.46
N ALA A 128 -20.29 -22.87 2.21
CA ALA A 128 -19.16 -22.75 1.30
C ALA A 128 -18.84 -21.29 0.96
N VAL A 129 -19.86 -20.40 0.90
CA VAL A 129 -19.67 -18.96 0.65
C VAL A 129 -18.77 -18.32 1.69
N GLN A 130 -19.04 -18.56 2.97
CA GLN A 130 -18.24 -18.06 4.07
C GLN A 130 -16.88 -18.78 4.16
N GLN A 131 -16.87 -20.12 4.11
CA GLN A 131 -15.66 -20.92 4.36
C GLN A 131 -14.63 -20.84 3.22
N MET A 132 -15.04 -20.59 1.97
CA MET A 132 -14.17 -20.48 0.80
C MET A 132 -14.10 -19.05 0.23
N SER A 133 -14.67 -18.07 0.94
CA SER A 133 -14.76 -16.66 0.55
C SER A 133 -15.26 -16.46 -0.89
N LEU A 134 -16.43 -17.03 -1.25
CA LEU A 134 -16.92 -17.12 -2.64
C LEU A 134 -17.43 -15.79 -3.26
N TYR A 135 -17.10 -14.64 -2.67
CA TYR A 135 -17.50 -13.32 -3.19
C TYR A 135 -17.06 -13.06 -4.64
N PRO A 136 -15.86 -13.48 -5.10
CA PRO A 136 -15.49 -13.32 -6.51
C PRO A 136 -16.42 -14.06 -7.47
N GLU A 137 -16.80 -15.31 -7.14
CA GLU A 137 -17.70 -16.12 -7.98
C GLU A 137 -19.14 -15.60 -7.96
N LEU A 138 -19.61 -15.14 -6.79
CA LEU A 138 -20.91 -14.48 -6.68
C LEU A 138 -20.97 -13.23 -7.56
N ILE A 139 -19.97 -12.34 -7.45
CA ILE A 139 -19.87 -11.12 -8.26
C ILE A 139 -19.76 -11.45 -9.75
N ALA A 140 -18.90 -12.40 -10.14
CA ALA A 140 -18.78 -12.84 -11.53
C ALA A 140 -20.10 -13.41 -12.07
N SER A 141 -20.86 -14.18 -11.28
CA SER A 141 -22.14 -14.76 -11.71
C SER A 141 -23.23 -13.71 -11.92
N VAL A 142 -23.23 -12.64 -11.10
CA VAL A 142 -24.11 -11.48 -11.30
C VAL A 142 -23.70 -10.71 -12.55
N LEU A 143 -22.41 -10.43 -12.72
CA LEU A 143 -21.91 -9.71 -13.89
C LEU A 143 -22.25 -10.45 -15.20
N TYR A 144 -21.96 -11.75 -15.30
CA TYR A 144 -22.23 -12.57 -16.49
C TYR A 144 -23.70 -12.54 -16.92
N ARG A 145 -24.62 -12.59 -15.95
CA ARG A 145 -26.07 -12.53 -16.16
C ARG A 145 -26.55 -11.11 -16.48
N ALA A 146 -25.99 -10.09 -15.82
CA ALA A 146 -26.39 -8.70 -16.00
C ALA A 146 -25.87 -8.06 -17.31
N THR A 147 -24.77 -8.57 -17.89
CA THR A 147 -24.22 -8.10 -19.16
C THR A 147 -24.80 -8.80 -20.39
N GLY A 148 -25.70 -9.77 -20.22
CA GLY A 148 -26.19 -10.62 -21.33
C GLY A 148 -25.09 -11.51 -21.96
N SER A 149 -23.94 -11.66 -21.28
CA SER A 149 -22.80 -12.39 -21.85
C SER A 149 -23.08 -13.88 -22.07
N ASN A 150 -24.11 -14.42 -21.42
CA ASN A 150 -24.65 -15.77 -21.63
C ASN A 150 -25.11 -16.08 -23.06
N GLU A 151 -25.31 -15.07 -23.92
CA GLU A 151 -25.69 -15.27 -25.33
C GLU A 151 -24.48 -15.22 -26.29
N ILE A 152 -23.30 -14.82 -25.80
CA ILE A 152 -22.16 -14.41 -26.65
C ILE A 152 -20.84 -15.12 -26.28
N ILE A 153 -20.60 -15.39 -24.99
CA ILE A 153 -19.30 -15.83 -24.46
C ILE A 153 -19.53 -17.00 -23.49
N GLU A 154 -18.79 -18.10 -23.62
CA GLU A 154 -18.89 -19.21 -22.66
C GLU A 154 -18.49 -18.78 -21.23
N PRO A 155 -19.05 -19.41 -20.18
CA PRO A 155 -18.73 -19.07 -18.79
C PRO A 155 -17.22 -19.07 -18.46
N VAL A 156 -16.46 -20.00 -19.05
CA VAL A 156 -15.02 -20.17 -18.83
C VAL A 156 -14.25 -18.92 -19.27
N TYR A 157 -14.51 -18.44 -20.49
CA TYR A 157 -13.81 -17.28 -21.08
C TYR A 157 -14.15 -15.98 -20.35
N PHE A 158 -15.42 -15.79 -19.97
CA PHE A 158 -15.83 -14.61 -19.21
C PHE A 158 -15.15 -14.56 -17.84
N TYR A 159 -15.14 -15.68 -17.11
CA TYR A 159 -14.55 -15.78 -15.78
C TYR A 159 -13.02 -15.56 -15.81
N ILE A 160 -12.30 -16.21 -16.73
CA ILE A 160 -10.86 -15.97 -16.96
C ILE A 160 -10.60 -14.51 -17.37
N GLY A 161 -11.46 -13.96 -18.25
CA GLY A 161 -11.33 -12.59 -18.77
C GLY A 161 -11.40 -11.52 -17.68
N ILE A 162 -12.27 -11.69 -16.67
CA ILE A 162 -12.30 -10.79 -15.50
C ILE A 162 -10.96 -10.81 -14.76
N VAL A 163 -10.39 -11.99 -14.50
CA VAL A 163 -9.11 -12.09 -13.77
C VAL A 163 -7.95 -11.48 -14.57
N PHE A 164 -7.89 -11.67 -15.89
CA PHE A 164 -6.88 -11.01 -16.74
C PHE A 164 -7.06 -9.48 -16.78
N GLY A 165 -8.30 -8.97 -16.82
CA GLY A 165 -8.59 -7.53 -16.71
C GLY A 165 -8.15 -6.96 -15.36
N LEU A 166 -8.44 -7.66 -14.26
CA LEU A 166 -7.98 -7.31 -12.91
C LEU A 166 -6.45 -7.29 -12.79
N GLN A 167 -5.74 -8.22 -13.43
CA GLN A 167 -4.27 -8.19 -13.48
C GLN A 167 -3.72 -7.03 -14.32
N GLY A 168 -4.45 -6.58 -15.36
CA GLY A 168 -4.15 -5.32 -16.04
C GLY A 168 -4.24 -4.11 -15.10
N ILE A 169 -5.25 -4.07 -14.23
CA ILE A 169 -5.41 -3.04 -13.19
C ILE A 169 -4.28 -3.12 -12.14
N TYR A 170 -3.89 -4.33 -11.71
CA TYR A 170 -2.77 -4.56 -10.79
C TYR A 170 -1.46 -3.93 -11.29
N VAL A 171 -1.08 -4.25 -12.53
CA VAL A 171 0.13 -3.71 -13.17
C VAL A 171 0.03 -2.19 -13.38
N THR A 172 -1.15 -1.67 -13.72
CA THR A 172 -1.41 -0.22 -13.81
C THR A 172 -1.21 0.48 -12.46
N ALA A 173 -1.65 -0.12 -11.35
CA ALA A 173 -1.48 0.45 -10.01
C ALA A 173 0.00 0.45 -9.54
N LEU A 174 0.77 -0.59 -9.89
CA LEU A 174 2.23 -0.61 -9.66
C LEU A 174 2.95 0.46 -10.50
N PHE A 175 2.59 0.62 -11.78
CA PHE A 175 3.07 1.71 -12.64
C PHE A 175 2.81 3.08 -12.00
N VAL A 176 1.56 3.33 -11.59
CA VAL A 176 1.14 4.61 -11.01
C VAL A 176 1.84 4.88 -9.69
N THR A 177 2.05 3.88 -8.84
CA THR A 177 2.78 4.06 -7.56
C THR A 177 4.23 4.46 -7.82
N SER A 178 4.93 3.73 -8.71
CA SER A 178 6.31 4.03 -9.09
C SER A 178 6.47 5.44 -9.67
N TRP A 179 5.54 5.84 -10.55
CA TRP A 179 5.47 7.20 -11.12
C TRP A 179 5.14 8.27 -10.05
N LEU A 180 4.23 8.01 -9.12
CA LEU A 180 3.91 8.92 -8.02
C LEU A 180 5.11 9.18 -7.11
N MET A 181 5.96 8.19 -6.87
CA MET A 181 7.17 8.35 -6.05
C MET A 181 8.31 9.06 -6.81
N SER A 182 8.57 8.68 -8.07
CA SER A 182 9.71 9.20 -8.87
C SER A 182 9.44 10.56 -9.52
N GLY A 183 8.18 10.88 -9.83
CA GLY A 183 7.78 11.98 -10.70
C GLY A 183 7.89 11.69 -12.21
N THR A 184 8.46 10.55 -12.61
CA THR A 184 8.70 10.18 -14.02
C THR A 184 7.86 8.96 -14.44
N TRP A 185 7.17 9.03 -15.58
CA TRP A 185 6.37 7.92 -16.10
C TRP A 185 7.25 6.76 -16.63
N LEU A 186 8.54 7.04 -16.89
CA LEU A 186 9.56 6.05 -17.21
C LEU A 186 9.78 5.05 -16.06
N ALA A 187 9.68 5.50 -14.80
CA ALA A 187 9.71 4.61 -13.63
C ALA A 187 8.57 3.57 -13.69
N GLY A 188 7.38 4.01 -14.11
CA GLY A 188 6.25 3.12 -14.36
C GLY A 188 6.54 2.09 -15.45
N MET A 189 7.06 2.52 -16.60
CA MET A 189 7.43 1.60 -17.69
C MET A 189 8.49 0.56 -17.25
N LEU A 190 9.49 0.99 -16.48
CA LEU A 190 10.53 0.10 -15.94
C LEU A 190 9.95 -0.89 -14.90
N THR A 191 8.99 -0.46 -14.07
CA THR A 191 8.23 -1.37 -13.18
C THR A 191 7.54 -2.47 -13.98
N VAL A 192 6.83 -2.13 -15.07
CA VAL A 192 6.13 -3.11 -15.92
C VAL A 192 7.12 -4.04 -16.62
N ALA A 193 8.23 -3.51 -17.14
CA ALA A 193 9.27 -4.32 -17.78
C ALA A 193 9.85 -5.37 -16.82
N TRP A 194 10.28 -4.98 -15.62
CA TRP A 194 10.78 -5.92 -14.62
C TRP A 194 9.71 -6.88 -14.09
N PHE A 195 8.44 -6.44 -14.00
CA PHE A 195 7.33 -7.31 -13.61
C PHE A 195 7.09 -8.44 -14.63
N ILE A 196 7.19 -8.15 -15.94
CA ILE A 196 7.03 -9.14 -17.02
C ILE A 196 8.27 -10.04 -17.16
N ILE A 197 9.49 -9.49 -17.00
CA ILE A 197 10.73 -10.27 -17.03
C ILE A 197 10.76 -11.31 -15.90
N ASN A 198 10.35 -10.92 -14.69
CA ASN A 198 10.34 -11.78 -13.50
C ASN A 198 8.99 -12.49 -13.26
N ARG A 199 8.16 -12.67 -14.31
CA ARG A 199 6.78 -13.18 -14.22
C ARG A 199 6.60 -14.47 -13.41
N MET A 200 7.60 -15.36 -13.45
CA MET A 200 7.66 -16.62 -12.70
C MET A 200 7.59 -16.43 -11.18
N ASP A 201 8.02 -15.27 -10.67
CA ASP A 201 8.15 -14.96 -9.25
C ASP A 201 7.33 -13.71 -8.84
N THR A 202 6.63 -13.05 -9.77
CA THR A 202 5.73 -11.91 -9.51
C THR A 202 4.25 -12.29 -9.49
N THR A 203 3.82 -13.38 -10.13
CA THR A 203 2.41 -13.81 -10.14
C THR A 203 2.24 -15.32 -10.27
N ARG A 204 1.13 -15.86 -9.75
CA ARG A 204 0.74 -17.28 -9.85
C ARG A 204 -0.19 -17.57 -11.04
N ILE A 205 -0.64 -16.53 -11.76
CA ILE A 205 -1.73 -16.64 -12.74
C ILE A 205 -1.41 -17.56 -13.93
N GLU A 206 -0.14 -17.81 -14.24
CA GLU A 206 0.26 -18.77 -15.27
C GLU A 206 -0.10 -20.24 -14.97
N TYR A 207 -0.39 -20.58 -13.71
CA TYR A 207 -0.61 -21.95 -13.24
C TYR A 207 -2.00 -22.14 -12.64
N SER A 208 -2.52 -21.11 -11.95
CA SER A 208 -3.76 -21.20 -11.18
C SER A 208 -4.48 -19.85 -11.27
N ILE A 209 -5.38 -19.71 -12.27
CA ILE A 209 -5.98 -18.41 -12.61
C ILE A 209 -6.90 -17.86 -11.51
N PRO A 210 -7.97 -18.56 -11.08
CA PRO A 210 -8.93 -18.01 -10.13
C PRO A 210 -8.53 -18.04 -8.65
N LEU A 211 -7.23 -18.17 -8.33
CA LEU A 211 -6.75 -18.02 -6.94
C LEU A 211 -7.16 -16.67 -6.33
N ARG A 212 -7.45 -16.67 -5.03
CA ARG A 212 -7.91 -15.47 -4.29
C ARG A 212 -6.91 -14.33 -4.36
N GLU A 213 -5.61 -14.63 -4.38
CA GLU A 213 -4.55 -13.64 -4.56
C GLU A 213 -4.70 -12.88 -5.90
N ASN A 214 -5.04 -13.57 -7.00
CA ASN A 214 -5.16 -12.96 -8.32
C ASN A 214 -6.38 -12.02 -8.42
N TRP A 215 -7.41 -12.26 -7.60
CA TRP A 215 -8.56 -11.36 -7.43
C TRP A 215 -8.25 -10.19 -6.48
N ALA A 216 -7.51 -10.42 -5.39
CA ALA A 216 -7.35 -9.47 -4.29
C ALA A 216 -6.14 -8.52 -4.44
N LEU A 217 -4.99 -9.00 -4.92
CA LEU A 217 -3.78 -8.19 -5.14
C LEU A 217 -3.99 -6.93 -6.02
N PRO A 218 -4.83 -6.95 -7.08
CA PRO A 218 -5.24 -5.75 -7.82
C PRO A 218 -5.74 -4.63 -6.93
N TYR A 219 -6.69 -4.93 -6.03
CA TYR A 219 -7.25 -3.95 -5.10
C TYR A 219 -6.20 -3.48 -4.08
N PHE A 220 -5.32 -4.37 -3.61
CA PHE A 220 -4.24 -4.00 -2.69
C PHE A 220 -3.21 -3.05 -3.34
N ALA A 221 -2.85 -3.25 -4.61
CA ALA A 221 -1.99 -2.30 -5.31
C ALA A 221 -2.69 -0.95 -5.55
N CYS A 222 -3.99 -0.93 -5.86
CA CYS A 222 -4.76 0.31 -5.93
C CYS A 222 -4.80 1.03 -4.57
N GLN A 223 -4.92 0.28 -3.47
CA GLN A 223 -4.91 0.80 -2.12
C GLN A 223 -3.55 1.42 -1.77
N ILE A 224 -2.45 0.74 -2.11
CA ILE A 224 -1.08 1.26 -1.94
C ILE A 224 -0.90 2.53 -2.78
N ALA A 225 -1.26 2.53 -4.07
CA ALA A 225 -1.14 3.69 -4.95
C ALA A 225 -1.91 4.91 -4.40
N ALA A 226 -3.11 4.67 -3.88
CA ALA A 226 -3.95 5.69 -3.28
C ALA A 226 -3.37 6.21 -1.95
N LEU A 227 -2.80 5.34 -1.10
CA LEU A 227 -2.10 5.71 0.12
C LEU A 227 -0.82 6.52 -0.16
N THR A 228 0.00 6.09 -1.12
CA THR A 228 1.20 6.82 -1.58
C THR A 228 0.85 8.22 -2.08
N GLY A 229 -0.26 8.35 -2.82
CA GLY A 229 -0.82 9.64 -3.18
C GLY A 229 -1.27 10.46 -1.96
N TYR A 230 -2.05 9.87 -1.06
CA TYR A 230 -2.61 10.54 0.12
C TYR A 230 -1.53 11.04 1.10
N LEU A 231 -0.45 10.27 1.31
CA LEU A 231 0.71 10.68 2.11
C LEU A 231 1.54 11.79 1.44
N LYS A 232 1.41 12.03 0.14
CA LYS A 232 2.16 13.09 -0.53
C LYS A 232 1.63 14.47 -0.11
N SER A 233 2.53 15.34 0.34
CA SER A 233 2.17 16.67 0.86
C SER A 233 1.58 17.61 -0.20
N ASN A 234 2.09 17.54 -1.43
CA ASN A 234 1.84 18.53 -2.48
C ASN A 234 0.66 18.18 -3.42
N LEU A 235 -0.47 17.68 -2.87
CA LEU A 235 -1.69 17.41 -3.64
C LEU A 235 -2.77 18.49 -3.44
N ASN A 236 -3.51 18.77 -4.52
CA ASN A 236 -4.74 19.57 -4.43
C ASN A 236 -5.81 18.83 -3.62
N THR A 237 -6.67 19.56 -2.89
CA THR A 237 -7.75 19.00 -2.04
C THR A 237 -8.67 18.01 -2.78
N TYR A 238 -8.93 18.23 -4.07
CA TYR A 238 -9.69 17.28 -4.90
C TYR A 238 -8.95 15.96 -5.14
N GLY A 239 -7.63 16.02 -5.37
CA GLY A 239 -6.79 14.83 -5.52
C GLY A 239 -6.64 14.06 -4.21
N GLU A 240 -6.51 14.77 -3.09
CA GLU A 240 -6.49 14.16 -1.75
C GLU A 240 -7.81 13.44 -1.43
N ARG A 241 -8.96 14.07 -1.71
CA ARG A 241 -10.28 13.43 -1.59
C ARG A 241 -10.43 12.21 -2.51
N PHE A 242 -9.93 12.29 -3.74
CA PHE A 242 -9.93 11.15 -4.66
C PHE A 242 -9.07 9.98 -4.13
N CYS A 243 -7.86 10.26 -3.65
CA CYS A 243 -7.00 9.26 -3.01
C CYS A 243 -7.66 8.64 -1.78
N TYR A 244 -8.31 9.45 -0.91
CA TYR A 244 -9.04 8.94 0.26
C TYR A 244 -10.20 8.01 -0.13
N LEU A 245 -11.03 8.40 -1.11
CA LEU A 245 -12.15 7.59 -1.58
C LEU A 245 -11.67 6.30 -2.27
N LEU A 246 -10.65 6.38 -3.13
CA LEU A 246 -10.06 5.23 -3.80
C LEU A 246 -9.44 4.26 -2.80
N MET A 247 -8.68 4.76 -1.81
CA MET A 247 -8.09 3.98 -0.72
C MET A 247 -9.18 3.28 0.12
N SER A 248 -10.28 3.97 0.43
CA SER A 248 -11.42 3.39 1.16
C SER A 248 -12.07 2.25 0.39
N ALA A 249 -12.48 2.51 -0.87
CA ALA A 249 -13.13 1.51 -1.71
C ALA A 249 -12.22 0.29 -1.99
N SER A 250 -10.94 0.52 -2.28
CA SER A 250 -9.97 -0.56 -2.52
C SER A 250 -9.63 -1.36 -1.25
N THR A 251 -9.56 -0.73 -0.07
CA THR A 251 -9.39 -1.45 1.21
C THR A 251 -10.57 -2.38 1.48
N TYR A 252 -11.80 -1.89 1.31
CA TYR A 252 -13.01 -2.71 1.49
C TYR A 252 -13.09 -3.86 0.47
N MET A 253 -12.85 -3.59 -0.82
CA MET A 253 -12.85 -4.66 -1.84
C MET A 253 -11.75 -5.70 -1.58
N PHE A 254 -10.55 -5.28 -1.16
CA PHE A 254 -9.47 -6.19 -0.77
C PHE A 254 -9.87 -7.08 0.41
N MET A 255 -10.56 -6.53 1.42
CA MET A 255 -11.10 -7.28 2.56
C MET A 255 -12.15 -8.34 2.17
N MET A 256 -12.97 -8.07 1.14
CA MET A 256 -14.00 -9.01 0.67
C MET A 256 -13.47 -10.09 -0.28
N MET A 257 -12.41 -9.82 -1.04
CA MET A 257 -11.89 -10.76 -2.05
C MET A 257 -10.97 -11.84 -1.46
N TRP A 258 -10.44 -11.67 -0.25
CA TRP A 258 -9.49 -12.63 0.35
C TRP A 258 -9.48 -12.61 1.88
N GLU A 259 -9.56 -13.79 2.49
CA GLU A 259 -9.62 -13.98 3.94
C GLU A 259 -8.39 -13.46 4.71
N TYR A 260 -7.18 -13.59 4.15
CA TYR A 260 -5.92 -13.16 4.82
C TYR A 260 -5.60 -11.66 4.66
N SER A 261 -6.41 -10.91 3.91
CA SER A 261 -6.29 -9.46 3.68
C SER A 261 -5.98 -8.66 4.96
N HIS A 262 -6.67 -8.96 6.05
CA HIS A 262 -6.51 -8.28 7.34
C HIS A 262 -5.12 -8.43 7.97
N TYR A 263 -4.37 -9.50 7.68
CA TYR A 263 -2.98 -9.65 8.13
C TYR A 263 -2.01 -8.75 7.36
N LEU A 264 -2.26 -8.51 6.06
CA LEU A 264 -1.45 -7.60 5.25
C LEU A 264 -1.73 -6.13 5.61
N LEU A 265 -3.01 -5.78 5.83
CA LEU A 265 -3.38 -4.48 6.39
C LEU A 265 -2.82 -4.27 7.81
N PHE A 266 -2.61 -5.32 8.61
CA PHE A 266 -1.95 -5.22 9.92
C PHE A 266 -0.46 -4.86 9.79
N LEU A 267 0.29 -5.49 8.88
CA LEU A 267 1.68 -5.08 8.57
C LEU A 267 1.74 -3.63 8.04
N GLN A 268 0.76 -3.24 7.23
CA GLN A 268 0.62 -1.87 6.74
C GLN A 268 0.31 -0.88 7.87
N ALA A 269 -0.56 -1.24 8.82
CA ALA A 269 -0.88 -0.43 10.00
C ALA A 269 0.34 -0.25 10.93
N ILE A 270 1.15 -1.30 11.15
CA ILE A 270 2.43 -1.19 11.85
C ILE A 270 3.38 -0.25 11.10
N SER A 271 3.44 -0.34 9.77
CA SER A 271 4.30 0.52 8.95
C SER A 271 3.90 2.00 9.05
N LEU A 272 2.59 2.29 9.07
CA LEU A 272 2.05 3.63 9.28
C LEU A 272 2.21 4.13 10.72
N PHE A 273 2.18 3.25 11.72
CA PHE A 273 2.46 3.59 13.11
C PHE A 273 3.93 3.97 13.32
N LEU A 274 4.86 3.25 12.69
CA LEU A 274 6.27 3.63 12.69
C LEU A 274 6.48 4.95 11.93
N LEU A 275 5.76 5.18 10.82
CA LEU A 275 5.74 6.48 10.13
C LEU A 275 5.31 7.62 11.07
N ASP A 276 4.19 7.50 11.80
CA ASP A 276 3.71 8.54 12.75
C ASP A 276 4.72 8.81 13.88
N ASN A 277 5.38 7.76 14.38
CA ASN A 277 6.45 7.89 15.37
C ASN A 277 7.66 8.67 14.85
N PHE A 278 8.02 8.55 13.56
CA PHE A 278 9.13 9.30 12.96
C PHE A 278 8.71 10.68 12.40
N SER A 279 7.50 10.79 11.83
CA SER A 279 7.00 11.91 11.02
C SER A 279 5.78 12.58 11.63
N LEU A 280 6.06 13.46 12.60
CA LEU A 280 5.08 14.25 13.38
C LEU A 280 4.02 15.00 12.55
N GLU A 281 4.38 15.43 11.34
CA GLU A 281 3.59 16.34 10.50
C GLU A 281 2.41 15.67 9.80
N GLN A 282 2.37 14.33 9.74
CA GLN A 282 1.33 13.57 9.03
C GLN A 282 0.40 12.77 9.94
N SER A 283 0.45 13.02 11.26
CA SER A 283 -0.31 12.24 12.24
C SER A 283 -1.80 12.19 11.92
N ASP A 284 -2.42 13.31 11.55
CA ASP A 284 -3.85 13.34 11.24
C ASP A 284 -4.21 12.53 9.99
N LYS A 285 -3.40 12.60 8.92
CA LYS A 285 -3.58 11.75 7.72
C LYS A 285 -3.55 10.27 8.08
N VAL A 286 -2.53 9.83 8.84
CA VAL A 286 -2.40 8.43 9.28
C VAL A 286 -3.62 7.97 10.08
N HIS A 287 -4.20 8.82 10.92
CA HIS A 287 -5.41 8.50 11.69
C HIS A 287 -6.69 8.44 10.85
N GLU A 288 -6.78 9.15 9.72
CA GLU A 288 -7.89 8.94 8.77
C GLU A 288 -7.81 7.58 8.06
N VAL A 289 -6.60 7.07 7.77
CA VAL A 289 -6.40 5.69 7.26
C VAL A 289 -6.88 4.66 8.28
N TYR A 290 -6.61 4.88 9.57
CA TYR A 290 -7.09 4.01 10.65
C TYR A 290 -8.62 3.98 10.78
N LYS A 291 -9.33 5.08 10.50
CA LYS A 291 -10.81 5.07 10.41
C LYS A 291 -11.29 4.21 9.24
N ILE A 292 -10.64 4.29 8.07
CA ILE A 292 -10.94 3.42 6.92
C ILE A 292 -10.77 1.94 7.29
N TYR A 293 -9.73 1.59 8.06
CA TYR A 293 -9.50 0.19 8.48
C TYR A 293 -10.58 -0.31 9.44
N ILE A 294 -10.99 0.50 10.43
CA ILE A 294 -12.12 0.16 11.32
C ILE A 294 -13.42 0.00 10.52
N PHE A 295 -13.73 0.94 9.62
CA PHE A 295 -14.94 0.89 8.80
C PHE A 295 -14.97 -0.34 7.87
N SER A 296 -13.84 -0.66 7.24
CA SER A 296 -13.70 -1.82 6.34
C SER A 296 -13.80 -3.15 7.11
N LEU A 297 -13.26 -3.21 8.33
CA LEU A 297 -13.42 -4.37 9.22
C LEU A 297 -14.86 -4.55 9.68
N PHE A 298 -15.54 -3.48 10.07
CA PHE A 298 -16.94 -3.52 10.49
C PHE A 298 -17.86 -3.95 9.35
N LEU A 299 -17.72 -3.34 8.18
CA LEU A 299 -18.53 -3.69 7.00
C LEU A 299 -18.21 -5.11 6.50
N GLY A 300 -16.93 -5.53 6.56
CA GLY A 300 -16.53 -6.91 6.27
C GLY A 300 -17.10 -7.92 7.26
N TYR A 301 -17.14 -7.61 8.56
CA TYR A 301 -17.77 -8.48 9.56
C TYR A 301 -19.25 -8.71 9.28
N LEU A 302 -20.01 -7.65 9.02
CA LEU A 302 -21.44 -7.74 8.69
C LEU A 302 -21.69 -8.56 7.41
N LEU A 303 -20.90 -8.33 6.35
CA LEU A 303 -21.12 -8.94 5.04
C LEU A 303 -20.49 -10.33 4.87
N GLN A 304 -19.58 -10.75 5.76
CA GLN A 304 -18.99 -12.09 5.76
C GLN A 304 -19.68 -13.07 6.73
N PHE A 305 -20.99 -12.92 6.91
CA PHE A 305 -21.82 -13.76 7.80
C PHE A 305 -21.28 -13.79 9.25
N GLU A 306 -20.98 -12.62 9.81
CA GLU A 306 -20.46 -12.45 11.18
C GLU A 306 -19.14 -13.21 11.43
N ASN A 307 -18.21 -13.10 10.48
CA ASN A 307 -16.91 -13.79 10.52
C ASN A 307 -16.08 -13.38 11.75
N SER A 308 -16.08 -14.24 12.78
CA SER A 308 -15.40 -14.03 14.06
C SER A 308 -13.89 -13.83 13.94
N ALA A 309 -13.25 -14.32 12.87
CA ALA A 309 -11.83 -14.09 12.61
C ALA A 309 -11.50 -12.59 12.43
N LEU A 310 -12.45 -11.77 11.96
CA LEU A 310 -12.27 -10.32 11.81
C LEU A 310 -12.30 -9.60 13.16
N LEU A 311 -13.15 -10.03 14.10
CA LEU A 311 -13.19 -9.51 15.48
C LEU A 311 -11.93 -9.88 16.27
N VAL A 312 -11.44 -11.10 16.07
CA VAL A 312 -10.23 -11.65 16.71
C VAL A 312 -8.93 -11.16 16.04
N SER A 313 -9.04 -10.44 14.91
CA SER A 313 -7.90 -10.03 14.09
C SER A 313 -6.91 -9.12 14.86
N PRO A 314 -5.59 -9.28 14.63
CA PRO A 314 -4.59 -8.41 15.24
C PRO A 314 -4.72 -6.95 14.75
N LEU A 315 -5.25 -6.75 13.52
CA LEU A 315 -5.58 -5.45 12.95
C LEU A 315 -6.57 -4.68 13.82
N LEU A 316 -7.72 -5.28 14.19
CA LEU A 316 -8.74 -4.58 14.97
C LEU A 316 -8.17 -4.12 16.32
N SER A 317 -7.47 -5.01 17.04
CA SER A 317 -6.84 -4.69 18.32
C SER A 317 -5.78 -3.58 18.22
N LEU A 318 -4.97 -3.56 17.15
CA LEU A 318 -3.95 -2.52 16.94
C LEU A 318 -4.60 -1.16 16.64
N VAL A 319 -5.55 -1.13 15.71
CA VAL A 319 -6.16 0.13 15.25
C VAL A 319 -7.04 0.74 16.34
N VAL A 320 -7.74 -0.07 17.14
CA VAL A 320 -8.46 0.40 18.34
C VAL A 320 -7.49 0.93 19.40
N ALA A 321 -6.38 0.24 19.67
CA ALA A 321 -5.35 0.72 20.62
C ALA A 321 -4.77 2.08 20.19
N LEU A 322 -4.47 2.26 18.90
CA LEU A 322 -3.97 3.52 18.33
C LEU A 322 -4.96 4.67 18.51
N MET A 323 -6.24 4.46 18.17
CA MET A 323 -7.29 5.48 18.30
C MET A 323 -7.54 5.86 19.77
N LEU A 324 -7.55 4.89 20.69
CA LEU A 324 -7.62 5.15 22.13
C LEU A 324 -6.44 5.98 22.63
N VAL A 325 -5.21 5.64 22.22
CA VAL A 325 -3.99 6.36 22.63
C VAL A 325 -3.93 7.78 22.03
N LYS A 326 -4.47 8.04 20.83
CA LYS A 326 -4.65 9.43 20.35
C LYS A 326 -5.64 10.21 21.19
N CYS A 327 -6.77 9.60 21.57
CA CYS A 327 -7.78 10.23 22.42
C CYS A 327 -7.19 10.67 23.79
N LEU A 328 -6.34 9.84 24.38
CA LEU A 328 -5.64 10.16 25.65
C LEU A 328 -4.59 11.27 25.49
N GLN A 329 -3.92 11.37 24.34
CA GLN A 329 -2.86 12.36 24.09
C GLN A 329 -3.34 13.81 23.88
N LEU A 330 -4.62 14.01 23.55
CA LEU A 330 -5.17 15.34 23.21
C LEU A 330 -5.03 16.39 24.32
N ASN A 331 -4.89 15.97 25.58
CA ASN A 331 -4.92 16.86 26.75
C ASN A 331 -3.53 17.35 27.24
N VAL A 332 -2.42 16.97 26.59
CA VAL A 332 -1.06 17.24 27.12
C VAL A 332 -0.36 18.38 26.38
N LYS A 333 -0.11 19.52 27.08
CA LYS A 333 0.72 20.62 26.56
C LYS A 333 2.18 20.17 26.42
N LYS A 334 2.68 20.06 25.18
CA LYS A 334 3.99 19.47 24.84
C LYS A 334 5.15 20.46 25.05
N ARG A 335 5.98 20.24 26.09
CA ARG A 335 7.34 20.81 26.21
C ARG A 335 8.34 19.87 25.51
N THR A 336 9.34 20.40 24.80
CA THR A 336 10.17 19.65 23.83
C THR A 336 10.83 18.37 24.37
N PHE A 337 11.41 18.38 25.57
CA PHE A 337 12.00 17.17 26.17
C PHE A 337 10.94 16.15 26.62
N VAL A 338 9.87 16.63 27.27
CA VAL A 338 8.73 15.80 27.70
C VAL A 338 8.08 15.12 26.49
N ALA A 339 7.97 15.82 25.36
CA ALA A 339 7.43 15.26 24.11
C ALA A 339 8.25 14.07 23.56
N LYS A 340 9.58 14.04 23.76
CA LYS A 340 10.42 12.90 23.38
C LYS A 340 10.16 11.69 24.29
N ILE A 341 10.11 11.88 25.61
CA ILE A 341 9.81 10.80 26.56
C ILE A 341 8.40 10.26 26.36
N MET A 342 7.41 11.15 26.19
CA MET A 342 6.02 10.76 25.93
C MET A 342 5.90 9.89 24.66
N LYS A 343 6.70 10.11 23.60
CA LYS A 343 6.69 9.21 22.43
C LYS A 343 7.06 7.77 22.78
N PHE A 344 8.12 7.54 23.56
CA PHE A 344 8.49 6.19 23.98
C PHE A 344 7.43 5.53 24.88
N ILE A 345 6.82 6.31 25.79
CA ILE A 345 5.69 5.85 26.62
C ILE A 345 4.49 5.48 25.74
N ASN A 346 4.12 6.35 24.79
CA ASN A 346 3.01 6.11 23.85
C ASN A 346 3.25 4.86 22.99
N PHE A 347 4.49 4.65 22.52
CA PHE A 347 4.85 3.47 21.76
C PHE A 347 4.63 2.18 22.57
N TYR A 348 5.17 2.14 23.79
CA TYR A 348 4.99 0.99 24.69
C TYR A 348 3.51 0.79 25.08
N LEU A 349 2.76 1.88 25.30
CA LEU A 349 1.33 1.85 25.62
C LEU A 349 0.49 1.29 24.46
N VAL A 350 0.76 1.68 23.21
CA VAL A 350 0.09 1.10 22.03
C VAL A 350 0.38 -0.40 21.92
N CYS A 351 1.65 -0.81 22.06
CA CYS A 351 2.02 -2.22 21.95
C CYS A 351 1.36 -3.08 23.04
N THR A 352 1.41 -2.64 24.30
CA THR A 352 0.78 -3.35 25.43
C THR A 352 -0.74 -3.39 25.31
N LEU A 353 -1.39 -2.26 24.98
CA LEU A 353 -2.84 -2.19 24.78
C LEU A 353 -3.31 -3.05 23.57
N THR A 354 -2.52 -3.12 22.50
CA THR A 354 -2.80 -4.00 21.35
C THR A 354 -2.82 -5.46 21.78
N VAL A 355 -1.83 -5.90 22.56
CA VAL A 355 -1.73 -7.29 23.02
C VAL A 355 -2.84 -7.64 24.01
N THR A 356 -3.14 -6.76 24.99
CA THR A 356 -4.23 -7.02 25.95
C THR A 356 -5.60 -7.04 25.26
N LEU A 357 -5.89 -6.10 24.35
CA LEU A 357 -7.13 -6.14 23.57
C LEU A 357 -7.25 -7.41 22.71
N ASN A 358 -6.17 -7.88 22.09
CA ASN A 358 -6.22 -9.10 21.28
C ASN A 358 -6.47 -10.35 22.14
N ILE A 359 -5.88 -10.44 23.33
CA ILE A 359 -6.13 -11.52 24.30
C ILE A 359 -7.58 -11.46 24.79
N ILE A 360 -8.08 -10.28 25.16
CA ILE A 360 -9.46 -10.06 25.61
C ILE A 360 -10.47 -10.51 24.54
N MET A 361 -10.29 -10.11 23.27
CA MET A 361 -11.17 -10.54 22.18
C MET A 361 -11.13 -12.06 21.97
N LYS A 362 -9.96 -12.70 22.10
CA LYS A 362 -9.81 -14.17 22.06
C LYS A 362 -10.47 -14.89 23.23
N THR A 363 -10.65 -14.25 24.38
CA THR A 363 -11.37 -14.81 25.54
C THR A 363 -12.89 -14.72 25.36
N PHE A 364 -13.40 -13.62 24.80
CA PHE A 364 -14.84 -13.42 24.64
C PHE A 364 -15.45 -14.04 23.39
N VAL A 365 -14.69 -14.17 22.29
CA VAL A 365 -15.19 -14.70 21.01
C VAL A 365 -14.79 -16.18 20.87
N PRO A 366 -15.75 -17.13 20.82
CA PRO A 366 -15.44 -18.56 20.68
C PRO A 366 -14.88 -18.86 19.29
N HIS A 367 -13.55 -18.97 19.21
CA HIS A 367 -12.83 -19.05 17.93
C HIS A 367 -12.90 -20.45 17.29
N LYS A 368 -13.79 -20.62 16.30
CA LYS A 368 -13.85 -21.83 15.46
C LYS A 368 -12.63 -21.92 14.54
N GLU A 369 -11.71 -22.81 14.88
CA GLU A 369 -10.67 -23.52 14.09
C GLU A 369 -9.76 -22.74 13.11
N ASN A 370 -10.25 -21.77 12.33
CA ASN A 370 -9.55 -21.03 11.26
C ASN A 370 -8.35 -20.18 11.73
N GLY A 371 -7.91 -20.29 12.99
CA GLY A 371 -6.74 -19.61 13.56
C GLY A 371 -5.39 -20.20 13.12
N HIS A 372 -5.37 -21.05 12.08
CA HIS A 372 -4.19 -21.80 11.66
C HIS A 372 -3.01 -20.92 11.21
N MET A 373 -3.26 -19.77 10.57
CA MET A 373 -2.19 -18.91 10.03
C MET A 373 -1.24 -18.38 11.12
N LEU A 374 -1.79 -17.87 12.23
CA LEU A 374 -0.99 -17.38 13.36
C LEU A 374 -0.28 -18.54 14.09
N LYS A 375 -1.00 -19.64 14.37
CA LYS A 375 -0.40 -20.82 15.04
C LYS A 375 0.70 -21.47 14.19
N PHE A 376 0.54 -21.50 12.86
CA PHE A 376 1.58 -21.94 11.94
C PHE A 376 2.83 -21.06 12.06
N LEU A 377 2.67 -19.73 12.09
CA LEU A 377 3.79 -18.81 12.24
C LEU A 377 4.48 -18.97 13.61
N GLU A 378 3.73 -19.14 14.71
CA GLU A 378 4.29 -19.47 16.03
C GLU A 378 5.14 -20.75 16.00
N VAL A 379 4.61 -21.83 15.42
CA VAL A 379 5.30 -23.12 15.33
C VAL A 379 6.53 -23.03 14.42
N LYS A 380 6.44 -22.30 13.30
CA LYS A 380 7.54 -22.12 12.35
C LYS A 380 8.66 -21.23 12.89
N LEU A 381 8.34 -20.25 13.73
CA LEU A 381 9.31 -19.42 14.46
C LEU A 381 9.85 -20.09 15.74
N GLY A 382 9.41 -21.31 16.07
CA GLY A 382 9.84 -22.03 17.26
C GLY A 382 9.25 -21.50 18.58
N LEU A 383 8.26 -20.59 18.52
CA LEU A 383 7.59 -20.00 19.68
C LEU A 383 6.59 -20.96 20.33
N ASN A 384 6.09 -21.95 19.58
CA ASN A 384 5.08 -22.91 20.04
C ASN A 384 5.47 -24.34 19.63
N MET A 385 5.60 -25.23 20.61
CA MET A 385 6.02 -26.62 20.40
C MET A 385 4.84 -27.58 20.11
N THR A 386 3.59 -27.11 20.16
CA THR A 386 2.40 -27.97 20.00
C THR A 386 2.06 -28.28 18.53
N LYS A 387 2.74 -29.29 17.97
CA LYS A 387 2.61 -29.71 16.57
C LYS A 387 1.51 -30.76 16.36
N ASN A 388 0.30 -30.31 16.02
CA ASN A 388 -0.77 -31.18 15.52
C ASN A 388 -0.47 -31.68 14.09
N PHE A 389 -1.13 -32.75 13.63
CA PHE A 389 -0.98 -33.28 12.27
C PHE A 389 -1.09 -32.19 11.18
N THR A 390 -2.13 -31.35 11.25
CA THR A 390 -2.35 -30.23 10.31
C THR A 390 -1.17 -29.25 10.28
N MET A 391 -0.51 -29.00 11.42
CA MET A 391 0.65 -28.10 11.48
C MET A 391 1.88 -28.74 10.84
N ASN A 392 2.10 -30.04 11.06
CA ASN A 392 3.18 -30.78 10.39
C ASN A 392 2.97 -30.83 8.86
N TRP A 393 1.74 -31.06 8.40
CA TRP A 393 1.39 -31.04 6.99
C TRP A 393 1.64 -29.67 6.34
N LEU A 394 1.21 -28.57 6.98
CA LEU A 394 1.48 -27.21 6.51
C LEU A 394 2.99 -26.87 6.50
N LEU A 395 3.79 -27.41 7.42
CA LEU A 395 5.25 -27.23 7.44
C LEU A 395 5.96 -27.96 6.28
N CYS A 396 5.37 -29.03 5.74
CA CYS A 396 5.90 -29.74 4.57
C CYS A 396 5.54 -29.05 3.25
N GLN A 397 4.45 -28.26 3.19
CA GLN A 397 3.97 -27.64 1.96
C GLN A 397 4.98 -26.62 1.39
N GLU A 398 5.42 -26.81 0.14
CA GLU A 398 6.48 -26.02 -0.51
C GLU A 398 6.23 -24.50 -0.46
N SER A 399 5.00 -24.06 -0.78
CA SER A 399 4.62 -22.64 -0.70
C SER A 399 4.65 -22.04 0.71
N LEU A 400 4.82 -22.88 1.73
CA LEU A 400 4.98 -22.52 3.14
C LEU A 400 6.39 -22.83 3.68
N GLN A 401 7.36 -23.22 2.84
CA GLN A 401 8.79 -23.32 3.20
C GLN A 401 9.49 -21.95 3.04
N ALA A 402 10.83 -21.91 3.11
CA ALA A 402 11.63 -20.71 2.86
C ALA A 402 12.10 -20.69 1.38
N PRO A 403 12.27 -19.51 0.74
CA PRO A 403 12.56 -19.42 -0.69
C PRO A 403 13.93 -20.03 -1.05
N SER A 404 13.97 -20.75 -2.17
CA SER A 404 15.18 -21.42 -2.67
C SER A 404 16.27 -20.44 -3.14
N GLN A 405 17.52 -20.90 -3.23
CA GLN A 405 18.62 -20.09 -3.78
C GLN A 405 18.40 -19.67 -5.25
N GLU A 406 17.68 -20.50 -6.02
CA GLU A 406 17.40 -20.24 -7.43
C GLU A 406 16.54 -18.99 -7.64
N PHE A 407 15.60 -18.71 -6.73
CA PHE A 407 14.80 -17.48 -6.73
C PHE A 407 15.68 -16.22 -6.69
N PHE A 408 16.65 -16.16 -5.78
CA PHE A 408 17.59 -15.03 -5.68
C PHE A 408 18.50 -14.93 -6.91
N LEU A 409 18.89 -16.08 -7.49
CA LEU A 409 19.69 -16.14 -8.71
C LEU A 409 18.92 -15.57 -9.92
N ARG A 410 17.65 -15.94 -10.12
CA ARG A 410 16.78 -15.38 -11.17
C ARG A 410 16.60 -13.86 -11.03
N LEU A 411 16.30 -13.38 -9.81
CA LEU A 411 16.17 -11.94 -9.53
C LEU A 411 17.50 -11.17 -9.68
N THR A 412 18.64 -11.84 -9.58
CA THR A 412 19.96 -11.24 -9.81
C THR A 412 20.29 -11.20 -11.31
N GLN A 413 19.98 -12.26 -12.06
CA GLN A 413 20.13 -12.30 -13.52
C GLN A 413 19.29 -11.24 -14.24
N SER A 414 18.10 -10.92 -13.74
CA SER A 414 17.27 -9.82 -14.28
C SER A 414 17.72 -8.42 -13.84
N SER A 415 18.85 -8.31 -13.11
CA SER A 415 19.40 -7.13 -12.43
C SER A 415 18.52 -6.51 -11.33
N LEU A 416 17.30 -7.01 -11.13
CA LEU A 416 16.32 -6.42 -10.24
C LEU A 416 16.76 -6.41 -8.77
N LEU A 417 17.29 -7.53 -8.26
CA LEU A 417 17.71 -7.64 -6.86
C LEU A 417 18.89 -6.70 -6.52
N PRO A 418 19.98 -6.62 -7.34
CA PRO A 418 21.01 -5.59 -7.18
C PRO A 418 20.48 -4.15 -7.11
N PHE A 419 19.62 -3.74 -8.05
CA PHE A 419 19.08 -2.38 -8.05
C PHE A 419 18.14 -2.12 -6.86
N TYR A 420 17.31 -3.09 -6.49
CA TYR A 420 16.47 -2.99 -5.29
C TYR A 420 17.30 -2.83 -4.01
N ILE A 421 18.35 -3.63 -3.82
CA ILE A 421 19.22 -3.55 -2.64
C ILE A 421 19.91 -2.18 -2.58
N LEU A 422 20.44 -1.69 -3.71
CA LEU A 422 21.06 -0.36 -3.80
C LEU A 422 20.08 0.75 -3.41
N VAL A 423 18.88 0.75 -4.00
CA VAL A 423 17.81 1.73 -3.70
C VAL A 423 17.38 1.66 -2.24
N LEU A 424 17.17 0.46 -1.70
CA LEU A 424 16.78 0.25 -0.32
C LEU A 424 17.84 0.77 0.66
N ILE A 425 19.12 0.49 0.42
CA ILE A 425 20.23 0.99 1.26
C ILE A 425 20.26 2.52 1.25
N ILE A 426 20.14 3.16 0.08
CA ILE A 426 20.17 4.63 -0.04
C ILE A 426 18.96 5.25 0.67
N CYS A 427 17.74 4.73 0.45
CA CYS A 427 16.54 5.25 1.10
C CYS A 427 16.55 5.01 2.62
N PHE A 428 17.02 3.85 3.09
CA PHE A 428 17.15 3.52 4.51
C PHE A 428 18.18 4.41 5.22
N LEU A 429 19.38 4.57 4.64
CA LEU A 429 20.41 5.46 5.20
C LEU A 429 19.96 6.92 5.20
N SER A 430 19.23 7.37 4.18
CA SER A 430 18.67 8.73 4.13
C SER A 430 17.60 8.94 5.22
N MET A 431 16.70 7.98 5.39
CA MET A 431 15.68 7.98 6.47
C MET A 431 16.33 7.98 7.87
N MET A 432 17.37 7.18 8.09
CA MET A 432 18.12 7.16 9.36
C MET A 432 18.86 8.48 9.64
N GLN A 433 19.44 9.14 8.61
CA GLN A 433 20.03 10.48 8.76
C GLN A 433 18.99 11.53 9.21
N VAL A 434 17.78 11.47 8.65
CA VAL A 434 16.67 12.39 9.00
C VAL A 434 16.17 12.15 10.42
N ILE A 435 16.02 10.89 10.83
CA ILE A 435 15.68 10.54 12.21
C ILE A 435 16.76 11.04 13.17
N PHE A 436 18.06 10.85 12.87
CA PHE A 436 19.15 11.29 13.73
C PHE A 436 19.17 12.82 13.91
N ARG A 437 19.03 13.59 12.82
CA ARG A 437 18.87 15.07 12.89
C ARG A 437 17.70 15.50 13.76
N ARG A 438 16.55 14.84 13.59
CA ARG A 438 15.31 15.12 14.36
C ARG A 438 15.44 14.74 15.84
N ILE A 439 16.25 13.72 16.16
CA ILE A 439 16.64 13.39 17.55
C ILE A 439 17.56 14.46 18.12
N ASN A 440 18.54 14.95 17.36
CA ASN A 440 19.46 16.01 17.78
C ASN A 440 18.79 17.38 17.93
N GLY A 441 17.65 17.60 17.27
CA GLY A 441 16.83 18.81 17.40
C GLY A 441 17.03 19.84 16.29
N GLU A 442 17.67 19.46 15.18
CA GLU A 442 17.69 20.28 13.96
C GLU A 442 16.25 20.44 13.43
N SER A 443 15.84 21.67 13.11
CA SER A 443 14.58 21.94 12.43
C SER A 443 14.62 21.45 10.99
N LEU A 444 13.52 20.85 10.53
CA LEU A 444 13.33 20.56 9.11
C LEU A 444 13.11 21.88 8.35
N LYS A 445 13.52 21.95 7.09
CA LYS A 445 13.04 23.00 6.18
C LYS A 445 11.57 22.71 5.83
N GLU A 446 10.73 23.73 5.83
CA GLU A 446 9.32 23.61 5.39
C GLU A 446 9.21 23.28 3.88
N THR A 447 10.22 23.62 3.09
CA THR A 447 10.33 23.25 1.68
C THR A 447 11.69 22.58 1.40
N VAL A 448 11.63 21.31 0.99
CA VAL A 448 12.80 20.56 0.51
C VAL A 448 12.91 20.76 -1.00
N THR A 449 13.97 21.42 -1.47
CA THR A 449 14.19 21.60 -2.92
C THR A 449 14.81 20.35 -3.54
N LEU A 450 14.71 20.21 -4.87
CA LEU A 450 15.42 19.15 -5.60
C LEU A 450 16.94 19.18 -5.34
N GLU A 451 17.47 20.39 -5.13
CA GLU A 451 18.87 20.66 -4.84
C GLU A 451 19.28 20.30 -3.41
N ASP A 452 18.36 20.20 -2.45
CA ASP A 452 18.69 19.77 -1.08
C ASP A 452 19.10 18.28 -1.04
N GLY A 453 18.54 17.43 -1.92
CA GLY A 453 18.96 16.04 -2.11
C GLY A 453 18.80 15.18 -0.84
N ARG A 454 17.56 15.04 -0.36
CA ARG A 454 17.22 14.38 0.91
C ARG A 454 15.98 13.49 0.78
N ILE A 455 16.08 12.43 0.00
CA ILE A 455 14.93 11.57 -0.34
C ILE A 455 14.23 10.96 0.90
N GLY A 456 14.97 10.71 1.99
CA GLY A 456 14.44 10.22 3.26
C GLY A 456 13.66 11.23 4.11
N GLU A 457 13.50 12.49 3.67
CA GLU A 457 12.57 13.45 4.31
C GLU A 457 11.12 13.26 3.82
N ARG A 458 10.88 12.48 2.76
CA ARG A 458 9.54 12.21 2.21
C ARG A 458 8.79 11.12 2.98
N PRO A 459 7.59 11.40 3.53
CA PRO A 459 6.85 10.46 4.35
C PRO A 459 6.33 9.25 3.57
N GLU A 460 5.96 9.42 2.30
CA GLU A 460 5.57 8.30 1.44
C GLU A 460 6.73 7.31 1.25
N ILE A 461 7.96 7.81 1.15
CA ILE A 461 9.17 6.99 0.97
C ILE A 461 9.56 6.29 2.28
N ILE A 462 9.43 6.98 3.43
CA ILE A 462 9.61 6.36 4.76
C ILE A 462 8.63 5.18 4.93
N TYR A 463 7.35 5.37 4.59
CA TYR A 463 6.36 4.28 4.60
C TYR A 463 6.79 3.10 3.71
N HIS A 464 7.17 3.35 2.46
CA HIS A 464 7.56 2.30 1.52
C HIS A 464 8.81 1.52 1.98
N VAL A 465 9.81 2.19 2.57
CA VAL A 465 11.00 1.55 3.14
C VAL A 465 10.64 0.63 4.31
N ILE A 466 9.82 1.10 5.25
CA ILE A 466 9.40 0.30 6.40
C ILE A 466 8.56 -0.91 5.94
N HIS A 467 7.62 -0.69 5.03
CA HIS A 467 6.73 -1.74 4.52
C HIS A 467 7.47 -2.81 3.70
N THR A 468 8.47 -2.43 2.89
CA THR A 468 9.29 -3.41 2.13
C THR A 468 10.21 -4.25 3.03
N ILE A 469 10.62 -3.73 4.19
CA ILE A 469 11.39 -4.49 5.18
C ILE A 469 10.51 -5.57 5.83
N PHE A 470 9.27 -5.25 6.19
CA PHE A 470 8.30 -6.25 6.68
C PHE A 470 7.93 -7.29 5.62
N PHE A 471 7.62 -6.87 4.39
CA PHE A 471 7.28 -7.81 3.31
C PHE A 471 8.48 -8.70 2.93
N GLY A 472 9.69 -8.12 2.84
CA GLY A 472 10.90 -8.87 2.55
C GLY A 472 11.23 -9.89 3.63
N SER A 473 11.26 -9.49 4.91
CA SER A 473 11.51 -10.41 6.03
C SER A 473 10.49 -11.55 6.11
N LEU A 474 9.20 -11.28 5.86
CA LEU A 474 8.18 -12.34 5.86
C LEU A 474 8.28 -13.24 4.62
N ALA A 475 8.71 -12.71 3.46
CA ALA A 475 9.02 -13.50 2.27
C ALA A 475 10.30 -14.35 2.40
N MET A 476 11.29 -13.92 3.20
CA MET A 476 12.44 -14.77 3.57
C MET A 476 12.02 -15.95 4.46
N ILE A 477 10.93 -15.81 5.21
CA ILE A 477 10.37 -16.90 6.02
C ILE A 477 9.47 -17.80 5.16
N ILE A 478 8.57 -17.24 4.35
CA ILE A 478 7.50 -17.96 3.63
C ILE A 478 7.60 -17.69 2.11
N GLU A 479 8.00 -18.69 1.32
CA GLU A 479 8.16 -18.54 -0.13
C GLU A 479 6.87 -18.07 -0.83
N GLY A 480 5.70 -18.52 -0.39
CA GLY A 480 4.41 -18.10 -0.94
C GLY A 480 4.16 -16.58 -0.90
N LEU A 481 4.90 -15.82 -0.09
CA LEU A 481 4.82 -14.37 -0.03
C LEU A 481 5.78 -13.65 -1.00
N LYS A 482 6.62 -14.37 -1.75
CA LYS A 482 7.39 -13.78 -2.87
C LYS A 482 6.48 -13.13 -3.90
N TYR A 483 5.29 -13.68 -4.13
CA TYR A 483 4.29 -13.13 -5.05
C TYR A 483 3.64 -11.83 -4.54
N LEU A 484 3.80 -11.48 -3.25
CA LEU A 484 3.49 -10.16 -2.69
C LEU A 484 4.70 -9.21 -2.74
N TRP A 485 5.88 -9.74 -2.45
CA TRP A 485 7.11 -8.95 -2.30
C TRP A 485 7.78 -8.60 -3.64
N THR A 486 7.98 -9.55 -4.56
CA THR A 486 8.65 -9.32 -5.85
C THR A 486 7.99 -8.23 -6.71
N PRO A 487 6.65 -8.13 -6.80
CA PRO A 487 5.99 -6.99 -7.48
C PRO A 487 6.31 -5.64 -6.84
N TYR A 488 6.38 -5.59 -5.51
CA TYR A 488 6.73 -4.40 -4.73
C TYR A 488 8.21 -4.04 -4.90
N VAL A 489 9.08 -5.06 -5.04
CA VAL A 489 10.50 -4.92 -5.40
C VAL A 489 10.66 -4.32 -6.81
N CYS A 490 9.91 -4.79 -7.82
CA CYS A 490 9.89 -4.20 -9.17
C CYS A 490 9.52 -2.71 -9.14
N MET A 491 8.49 -2.37 -8.34
CA MET A 491 8.01 -1.01 -8.17
C MET A 491 9.06 -0.10 -7.51
N LEU A 492 9.66 -0.53 -6.39
CA LEU A 492 10.64 0.27 -5.65
C LEU A 492 11.99 0.41 -6.35
N ALA A 493 12.50 -0.66 -6.98
CA ALA A 493 13.73 -0.58 -7.77
C ALA A 493 13.58 0.43 -8.92
N ALA A 494 12.44 0.38 -9.62
CA ALA A 494 12.19 1.26 -10.76
C ALA A 494 11.95 2.72 -10.33
N PHE A 495 11.23 2.96 -9.23
CA PHE A 495 11.14 4.27 -8.60
C PHE A 495 12.54 4.84 -8.35
N GLY A 496 13.42 4.07 -7.70
CA GLY A 496 14.71 4.57 -7.25
C GLY A 496 15.71 4.81 -8.39
N VAL A 497 15.76 3.91 -9.39
CA VAL A 497 16.60 4.07 -10.58
C VAL A 497 16.15 5.26 -11.43
N CYS A 498 14.84 5.55 -11.50
CA CYS A 498 14.28 6.67 -12.26
C CYS A 498 13.93 7.90 -11.41
N SER A 499 14.47 8.01 -10.19
CA SER A 499 14.31 9.19 -9.31
C SER A 499 15.58 10.05 -9.34
N PRO A 500 15.56 11.28 -9.91
CA PRO A 500 16.73 12.14 -9.94
C PRO A 500 17.18 12.54 -8.52
N GLU A 501 16.25 12.61 -7.56
CA GLU A 501 16.53 12.95 -6.16
C GLU A 501 17.31 11.85 -5.41
N LEU A 502 17.12 10.58 -5.78
CA LEU A 502 17.91 9.49 -5.21
C LEU A 502 19.38 9.62 -5.66
N TRP A 503 19.58 9.92 -6.95
CA TRP A 503 20.90 10.18 -7.51
C TRP A 503 21.55 11.45 -6.94
N THR A 504 20.82 12.57 -6.76
CA THR A 504 21.40 13.75 -6.09
C THR A 504 21.77 13.48 -4.63
N THR A 505 20.98 12.67 -3.91
CA THR A 505 21.32 12.21 -2.55
C THR A 505 22.62 11.39 -2.56
N LEU A 506 22.75 10.43 -3.47
CA LEU A 506 23.92 9.56 -3.59
C LEU A 506 25.19 10.33 -4.01
N PHE A 507 25.12 11.16 -5.04
CA PHE A 507 26.26 11.93 -5.54
C PHE A 507 26.78 12.93 -4.50
N LYS A 508 25.90 13.50 -3.66
CA LYS A 508 26.30 14.32 -2.51
C LYS A 508 27.10 13.53 -1.47
N TRP A 509 26.67 12.31 -1.11
CA TRP A 509 27.42 11.45 -0.20
C TRP A 509 28.79 11.06 -0.76
N LEU A 510 28.86 10.77 -2.07
CA LEU A 510 30.09 10.46 -2.80
C LEU A 510 30.97 11.71 -3.10
N ARG A 511 30.52 12.92 -2.73
CA ARG A 511 31.16 14.21 -3.03
C ARG A 511 31.46 14.45 -4.52
N LEU A 512 30.72 13.79 -5.41
CA LEU A 512 30.86 13.97 -6.85
C LEU A 512 30.27 15.32 -7.26
N ARG A 513 31.00 16.06 -8.11
CA ARG A 513 30.57 17.39 -8.57
C ARG A 513 29.25 17.24 -9.33
N THR A 514 28.24 18.00 -8.92
CA THR A 514 26.84 17.80 -9.33
C THR A 514 26.67 17.83 -10.84
N VAL A 515 26.35 16.67 -11.43
CA VAL A 515 25.76 16.60 -12.77
C VAL A 515 24.43 17.36 -12.73
N HIS A 516 24.18 18.22 -13.71
CA HIS A 516 22.97 19.04 -13.74
C HIS A 516 21.72 18.13 -13.77
N PRO A 517 20.66 18.40 -12.98
CA PRO A 517 19.42 17.60 -12.94
C PRO A 517 18.52 17.74 -14.18
N VAL A 518 19.14 17.99 -15.33
CA VAL A 518 18.56 17.97 -16.69
C VAL A 518 19.21 16.85 -17.53
N LEU A 519 20.31 16.26 -17.04
CA LEU A 519 21.02 15.10 -17.58
C LEU A 519 20.73 13.81 -16.77
N LEU A 520 19.74 13.85 -15.88
CA LEU A 520 19.25 12.81 -14.96
C LEU A 520 17.72 12.76 -15.00
#